data_AF-A0A2N3PJ58-F1
#
_entry.id   AF-A0A2N3PJ58-F1
#
_cell.length_a   1.000
_cell.length_b   1.000
_cell.length_c   1.000
_cell.angle_alpha   90.00
_cell.angle_beta   90.00
_cell.angle_gamma   90.00
#
_symmetry.space_group_name_H-M   'P 1'
#
loop_
_entity.id
_entity.type
_entity.pdbx_description
1 polymer ?
#
loop_
_entity_poly.entity_id
_entity_poly.type
_entity_poly.pdbx_seq_one_letter_code
_entity_poly.pdbx_strand_id
1 'polypeptide(L)'
;MRWILSLCFIVQFMGAKEITEALQAMQFDTTKQDLLREAVGEFYTQKRVYMQNNYRIRDKMLIALQQKETNLTRYVESLKEVSEQYILAKIAFYREVVGILGEKQTEKLIEMLNE
;
A
#
# COMPACT_ATOMS: atom_id res chain seq x y z
N MET A 1 -10.35 -19.12 0.56
CA MET A 1 -11.00 -18.14 -0.35
C MET A 1 -11.83 -17.08 0.39
N ARG A 2 -12.62 -17.42 1.43
CA ARG A 2 -13.38 -16.43 2.23
C ARG A 2 -12.50 -15.32 2.84
N TRP A 3 -11.34 -15.67 3.39
CA TRP A 3 -10.47 -14.71 4.09
C TRP A 3 -9.75 -13.69 3.19
N ILE A 4 -9.45 -14.05 1.93
CA ILE A 4 -8.81 -13.15 0.95
C ILE A 4 -9.75 -11.97 0.64
N LEU A 5 -11.06 -12.24 0.55
CA LEU A 5 -12.08 -11.22 0.28
C LEU A 5 -12.31 -10.31 1.50
N SER A 6 -12.26 -10.86 2.72
CA SER A 6 -12.34 -10.09 3.97
C SER A 6 -11.15 -9.14 4.12
N LEU A 7 -9.93 -9.61 3.83
CA LEU A 7 -8.75 -8.73 3.81
C LEU A 7 -8.92 -7.64 2.76
N CYS A 8 -9.31 -7.96 1.51
CA CYS A 8 -9.47 -6.96 0.46
C CYS A 8 -10.42 -5.80 0.83
N PHE A 9 -11.48 -6.05 1.62
CA PHE A 9 -12.41 -4.99 2.08
C PHE A 9 -11.83 -4.15 3.22
N ILE A 10 -11.19 -4.78 4.21
CA ILE A 10 -10.53 -4.10 5.34
C ILE A 10 -9.32 -3.27 4.85
N VAL A 11 -8.61 -3.81 3.86
CA VAL A 11 -7.46 -3.23 3.17
C VAL A 11 -7.79 -1.93 2.41
N GLN A 12 -9.01 -1.75 1.91
CA GLN A 12 -9.36 -0.50 1.24
C GLN A 12 -9.37 0.69 2.22
N PHE A 13 -9.67 0.44 3.50
CA PHE A 13 -9.75 1.47 4.53
C PHE A 13 -8.49 1.58 5.39
N MET A 14 -7.68 0.53 5.49
CA MET A 14 -6.47 0.55 6.30
C MET A 14 -5.21 0.90 5.48
N GLY A 15 -4.37 1.73 6.08
CA GLY A 15 -3.04 2.02 5.58
C GLY A 15 -2.06 0.89 5.93
N ALA A 16 -0.92 0.90 5.26
CA ALA A 16 0.18 -0.01 5.61
C ALA A 16 0.83 0.33 6.95
N LYS A 17 0.55 1.51 7.51
CA LYS A 17 1.08 1.94 8.80
C LYS A 17 0.45 1.11 9.92
N GLU A 18 -0.88 1.00 9.91
CA GLU A 18 -1.69 0.24 10.86
C GLU A 18 -1.30 -1.24 10.83
N ILE A 19 -1.08 -1.79 9.64
CA ILE A 19 -0.59 -3.17 9.48
C ILE A 19 0.84 -3.32 10.02
N THR A 20 1.72 -2.36 9.78
CA THR A 20 3.09 -2.41 10.33
C THR A 20 3.09 -2.37 11.86
N GLU A 21 2.27 -1.51 12.45
CA GLU A 21 2.11 -1.39 13.90
C GLU A 21 1.54 -2.67 14.52
N ALA A 22 0.49 -3.24 13.90
CA ALA A 22 -0.08 -4.52 14.34
C ALA A 22 0.93 -5.67 14.23
N LEU A 23 1.68 -5.75 13.13
CA LEU A 23 2.75 -6.74 12.95
C LEU A 23 3.85 -6.61 14.01
N GLN A 24 4.21 -5.39 14.42
CA GLN A 24 5.20 -5.17 15.50
C GLN A 24 4.67 -5.62 16.87
N ALA A 25 3.37 -5.49 17.12
CA ALA A 25 2.74 -5.96 18.35
C ALA A 25 2.58 -7.49 18.40
N MET A 26 2.66 -8.17 17.25
CA MET A 26 2.65 -9.63 17.18
C MET A 26 4.05 -10.19 17.48
N GLN A 27 4.10 -11.22 18.33
CA GLN A 27 5.34 -11.96 18.59
C GLN A 27 5.56 -13.02 17.50
N PHE A 28 6.72 -12.96 16.86
CA PHE A 28 7.16 -13.86 15.79
C PHE A 28 8.56 -14.40 16.08
N ASP A 29 8.90 -15.54 15.48
CA ASP A 29 10.29 -15.99 15.41
C ASP A 29 11.14 -15.06 14.53
N THR A 30 12.47 -15.12 14.68
CA THR A 30 13.41 -14.23 13.99
C THR A 30 13.28 -14.30 12.47
N THR A 31 13.08 -15.49 11.92
CA THR A 31 12.92 -15.70 10.48
C THR A 31 11.70 -14.96 9.93
N LYS A 32 10.53 -15.12 10.57
CA LYS A 32 9.31 -14.41 10.18
C LYS A 32 9.42 -12.91 10.36
N GLN A 33 10.09 -12.45 11.43
CA GLN A 33 10.33 -11.02 11.64
C GLN A 33 11.14 -10.41 10.50
N ASP A 34 12.18 -11.10 10.05
CA ASP A 34 13.04 -10.60 8.98
C ASP A 34 12.28 -10.56 7.64
N LEU A 35 11.51 -11.62 7.31
CA LEU A 35 10.66 -11.64 6.12
C LEU A 35 9.60 -10.53 6.12
N LEU A 36 8.93 -10.31 7.25
CA LEU A 36 7.94 -9.23 7.38
C LEU A 36 8.60 -7.85 7.28
N ARG A 37 9.79 -7.67 7.85
CA ARG A 37 10.55 -6.42 7.75
C ARG A 37 10.93 -6.11 6.31
N GLU A 38 11.36 -7.11 5.55
CA GLU A 38 11.67 -7.00 4.13
C GLU A 38 10.43 -6.60 3.32
N ALA A 39 9.32 -7.33 3.46
CA ALA A 39 8.07 -7.04 2.77
C ALA A 39 7.54 -5.62 3.07
N VAL A 40 7.61 -5.19 4.34
CA VAL A 40 7.26 -3.83 4.75
C VAL A 40 8.21 -2.81 4.11
N GLY A 41 9.52 -3.05 4.14
CA GLY A 41 10.54 -2.17 3.57
C GLY A 41 10.37 -1.96 2.07
N GLU A 42 10.10 -3.04 1.32
CA GLU A 42 9.80 -2.99 -0.11
C GLU A 42 8.55 -2.16 -0.38
N PHE A 43 7.47 -2.41 0.36
CA PHE A 43 6.23 -1.65 0.21
C PHE A 43 6.43 -0.14 0.49
N TYR A 44 7.16 0.21 1.54
CA TYR A 44 7.46 1.62 1.85
C TYR A 44 8.32 2.29 0.76
N THR A 45 9.20 1.53 0.12
CA THR A 45 9.98 2.01 -1.03
C THR A 45 9.05 2.32 -2.20
N GLN A 46 8.13 1.41 -2.54
CA GLN A 46 7.13 1.61 -3.59
C GLN A 46 6.20 2.79 -3.28
N LYS A 47 5.74 2.91 -2.03
CA LYS A 47 4.94 4.06 -1.56
C LYS A 47 5.68 5.38 -1.74
N ARG A 48 6.98 5.43 -1.44
CA ARG A 48 7.79 6.65 -1.64
C ARG A 48 7.86 7.04 -3.11
N VAL A 49 8.09 6.07 -4.00
CA VAL A 49 8.11 6.28 -5.46
C VAL A 49 6.77 6.81 -5.96
N TYR A 50 5.66 6.21 -5.51
CA TYR A 50 4.31 6.70 -5.80
C TYR A 50 4.13 8.17 -5.38
N MET A 51 4.48 8.51 -4.15
CA MET A 51 4.33 9.88 -3.64
C MET A 51 5.16 10.88 -4.45
N GLN A 52 6.41 10.54 -4.78
CA GLN A 52 7.28 11.37 -5.61
C GLN A 52 6.70 11.59 -7.02
N ASN A 53 6.20 10.53 -7.65
CA ASN A 53 5.59 10.62 -8.98
C ASN A 53 4.31 11.44 -8.96
N ASN A 54 3.45 11.24 -7.96
CA ASN A 54 2.22 12.00 -7.78
C ASN A 54 2.51 13.50 -7.57
N TYR A 55 3.49 13.84 -6.73
CA TYR A 55 3.92 15.23 -6.55
C TYR A 55 4.47 15.83 -7.84
N ARG A 56 5.31 15.09 -8.58
CA ARG A 56 5.85 15.55 -9.87
C ARG A 56 4.74 15.84 -10.88
N ILE A 57 3.70 15.01 -10.94
CA ILE A 57 2.55 15.21 -11.85
C ILE A 57 1.77 16.46 -11.42
N ARG A 58 1.47 16.60 -10.12
CA ARG A 58 0.80 17.79 -9.57
C ARG A 58 1.58 19.06 -9.88
N ASP A 59 2.89 19.07 -9.67
CA ASP A 59 3.71 20.27 -9.88
C ASP A 59 3.73 20.67 -11.37
N LYS A 60 3.79 19.69 -12.29
CA LYS A 60 3.62 19.96 -13.74
C LYS A 60 2.23 20.53 -14.07
N MET A 61 1.18 19.99 -13.46
CA MET A 61 -0.18 20.48 -13.64
C MET A 61 -0.34 21.93 -13.16
N LEU A 62 0.28 22.28 -12.03
CA LEU A 62 0.29 23.66 -11.53
C LEU A 62 1.02 24.62 -12.47
N ILE A 63 2.16 24.21 -13.05
CA ILE A 63 2.89 24.99 -14.05
C ILE A 63 2.03 25.21 -15.30
N ALA A 64 1.35 24.18 -15.79
CA ALA A 64 0.45 24.29 -16.95
C ALA A 64 -0.70 25.28 -16.70
N LEU A 65 -1.29 25.22 -15.51
CA LEU A 65 -2.33 26.18 -15.08
C LEU A 65 -1.79 27.62 -15.04
N GLN A 66 -0.58 27.83 -14.52
CA GLN A 66 0.07 29.15 -14.55
C GLN A 66 0.30 29.67 -15.97
N GLN A 67 0.52 28.76 -16.93
CA GLN A 67 0.65 29.05 -18.36
C GLN A 67 -0.69 29.19 -19.09
N LYS A 68 -1.82 29.22 -18.35
CA LYS A 68 -3.20 29.34 -18.86
C LYS A 68 -3.67 28.13 -19.69
N GLU A 69 -3.03 26.97 -19.56
CA GLU A 69 -3.55 25.72 -20.11
C GLU A 69 -4.76 25.25 -19.29
N THR A 70 -5.93 25.14 -19.93
CA THR A 70 -7.18 24.72 -19.28
C THR A 70 -7.51 23.26 -19.55
N ASN A 71 -6.89 22.63 -20.56
CA ASN A 71 -7.07 21.22 -20.86
C ASN A 71 -6.02 20.39 -20.12
N LEU A 72 -6.43 19.78 -19.00
CA LEU A 72 -5.55 18.99 -18.14
C LEU A 72 -5.68 17.47 -18.35
N THR A 73 -6.37 17.02 -19.40
CA THR A 73 -6.66 15.59 -19.63
C THR A 73 -5.41 14.71 -19.59
N ARG A 74 -4.28 15.20 -20.11
CA ARG A 74 -2.99 14.49 -20.07
C ARG A 74 -2.50 14.15 -18.65
N TYR A 75 -2.88 14.96 -17.66
CA TYR A 75 -2.53 14.71 -16.26
C TYR A 75 -3.43 13.65 -15.62
N VAL A 76 -4.67 13.51 -16.09
CA VAL A 76 -5.60 12.47 -15.60
C VAL A 76 -5.04 11.08 -15.88
N GLU A 77 -4.58 10.83 -17.11
CA GLU A 77 -3.97 9.54 -17.47
C GLU A 77 -2.71 9.24 -16.66
N SER A 78 -1.84 10.25 -16.48
CA SER A 78 -0.62 10.11 -15.68
C SER A 78 -0.94 9.81 -14.20
N LEU A 79 -1.94 10.48 -13.62
CA LEU A 79 -2.38 10.22 -12.25
C LEU A 79 -2.99 8.82 -12.11
N LYS A 80 -3.77 8.38 -13.10
CA LYS A 80 -4.36 7.05 -13.14
C LYS A 80 -3.29 5.97 -13.16
N GLU A 81 -2.29 6.09 -14.04
CA GLU A 81 -1.19 5.13 -14.14
C GLU A 81 -0.42 5.00 -12.82
N VAL A 82 -0.04 6.13 -12.22
CA VAL A 82 0.69 6.15 -10.94
C VAL A 82 -0.16 5.57 -9.79
N SER A 83 -1.47 5.84 -9.79
CA SER A 83 -2.41 5.25 -8.84
C SER A 83 -2.53 3.73 -9.00
N GLU A 84 -2.67 3.24 -10.24
CA GLU A 84 -2.75 1.81 -10.53
C GLU A 84 -1.48 1.06 -10.07
N GLN A 85 -0.30 1.61 -10.34
CA GLN A 85 0.97 1.05 -9.85
C GLN A 85 0.99 0.93 -8.32
N TYR A 86 0.51 1.96 -7.61
CA TYR A 86 0.46 1.94 -6.14
C TYR A 86 -0.57 0.95 -5.60
N ILE A 87 -1.72 0.82 -6.24
CA ILE A 87 -2.74 -0.18 -5.89
C ILE A 87 -2.17 -1.60 -6.05
N LEU A 88 -1.45 -1.86 -7.15
CA LEU A 88 -0.82 -3.16 -7.38
C LEU A 88 0.26 -3.46 -6.33
N ALA A 89 1.11 -2.49 -5.99
CA ALA A 89 2.09 -2.63 -4.92
C ALA A 89 1.45 -2.91 -3.56
N LYS A 90 0.33 -2.23 -3.26
CA LYS A 90 -0.46 -2.44 -2.04
C LYS A 90 -1.04 -3.86 -1.98
N ILE A 91 -1.60 -4.36 -3.08
CA ILE A 91 -2.10 -5.75 -3.17
C ILE A 91 -0.97 -6.76 -2.99
N ALA A 92 0.19 -6.53 -3.64
CA ALA A 92 1.34 -7.42 -3.54
C ALA A 92 1.84 -7.52 -2.09
N PHE A 93 1.98 -6.38 -1.40
CA PHE A 93 2.35 -6.33 0.00
C PHE A 93 1.43 -7.18 0.89
N TYR A 94 0.11 -7.07 0.72
CA TYR A 94 -0.80 -7.87 1.56
C TYR A 94 -0.76 -9.35 1.25
N ARG A 95 -0.59 -9.73 -0.02
CA ARG A 95 -0.41 -11.14 -0.38
C ARG A 95 0.85 -11.70 0.26
N GLU A 96 1.93 -10.93 0.26
CA GLU A 96 3.19 -11.32 0.88
C GLU A 96 3.05 -11.50 2.40
N VAL A 97 2.48 -10.50 3.09
CA VAL A 97 2.22 -10.57 4.54
C VAL A 97 1.37 -11.80 4.89
N VAL A 98 0.27 -12.03 4.18
CA VAL A 98 -0.59 -13.20 4.40
C VAL A 98 0.16 -14.51 4.13
N GLY A 99 1.01 -14.54 3.11
CA GLY A 99 1.86 -15.70 2.79
C GLY A 99 2.84 -16.02 3.91
N ILE A 100 3.48 -15.01 4.50
CA ILE A 100 4.45 -15.16 5.60
C ILE A 100 3.74 -15.59 6.91
N LEU A 101 2.59 -15.00 7.21
CA LEU A 101 1.85 -15.26 8.44
C LEU A 101 1.14 -16.63 8.43
N GLY A 102 0.62 -17.05 7.28
CA GLY A 102 -0.30 -18.17 7.20
C GLY A 102 -1.66 -17.87 7.85
N GLU A 103 -2.59 -18.83 7.79
CA GLU A 103 -4.01 -18.60 8.09
C GLU A 103 -4.27 -18.09 9.51
N LYS A 104 -3.82 -18.82 10.55
CA LYS A 104 -4.09 -18.47 11.95
C LYS A 104 -3.54 -17.11 12.37
N GLN A 105 -2.32 -16.76 11.93
CA GLN A 105 -1.72 -15.48 12.30
C GLN A 105 -2.32 -14.33 11.48
N THR A 106 -2.78 -14.61 10.26
CA THR A 106 -3.54 -13.65 9.46
C THR A 106 -4.89 -13.32 10.10
N GLU A 107 -5.62 -14.32 10.63
CA GLU A 107 -6.87 -14.09 11.38
C GLU A 107 -6.62 -13.17 12.57
N LYS A 108 -5.58 -13.46 13.38
CA LYS A 108 -5.19 -12.60 14.50
C LYS A 108 -4.83 -11.18 14.07
N LEU A 109 -4.12 -11.02 12.95
CA LEU A 109 -3.81 -9.69 12.41
C LEU A 109 -5.10 -8.94 12.06
N ILE A 110 -6.07 -9.60 11.42
CA ILE A 110 -7.36 -9.00 11.08
C ILE A 110 -8.13 -8.58 12.33
N GLU A 111 -8.14 -9.41 13.37
CA GLU A 111 -8.77 -9.09 14.66
C GLU A 111 -8.16 -7.82 15.27
N MET A 112 -6.83 -7.77 15.39
CA MET A 112 -6.10 -6.61 15.93
C MET A 112 -6.32 -5.31 15.15
N LEU A 113 -6.65 -5.43 13.87
CA LEU A 113 -6.92 -4.29 13.00
C LEU A 113 -8.36 -3.78 13.12
N ASN A 114 -9.29 -4.61 13.58
CA ASN A 114 -10.71 -4.26 13.73
C ASN A 114 -11.08 -3.76 15.15
N GLU A 115 -10.13 -3.82 16.09
CA GLU A 115 -10.23 -3.24 17.44
C GLU A 115 -9.84 -1.75 17.46
#